data_AF-A0A961ALX8-F1
#
_entry.id   AF-A0A961ALX8-F1
#
_cell.length_a   1.000
_cell.length_b   1.000
_cell.length_c   1.000
_cell.angle_alpha   90.00
_cell.angle_beta   90.00
_cell.angle_gamma   90.00
#
_symmetry.space_group_name_H-M   'P 1'
#
loop_
_entity.id
_entity.type
_entity.pdbx_description
1 polymer ?
#
loop_
_entity_poly.entity_id
_entity_poly.type
_entity_poly.pdbx_seq_one_letter_code
_entity_poly.pdbx_strand_id
1 'polypeptide(L)'
;MRRLHPSRKICDMHASIQIDLDLPGDLARFQLPTGVNARLTELLDKQDKGHPLSESEKSEAEGLVDLADTLSYLGLKAANAS
;
A
#
# COMPACT_ATOMS: atom_id res chain seq x y z
N MET A 1 -20.86 49.80 -14.82
CA MET A 1 -19.81 48.77 -14.97
C MET A 1 -19.75 47.94 -13.70
N ARG A 2 -20.10 46.64 -13.74
CA ARG A 2 -19.94 45.70 -12.61
C ARG A 2 -19.04 44.56 -13.07
N ARG A 3 -17.98 44.25 -12.35
CA ARG A 3 -17.21 43.00 -12.45
C ARG A 3 -16.94 42.49 -11.04
N LEU A 4 -17.31 41.24 -10.77
CA LEU A 4 -16.72 40.32 -9.77
C LEU A 4 -17.52 39.00 -9.86
N HIS A 5 -17.10 38.01 -10.63
CA HIS A 5 -16.12 36.91 -10.40
C HIS A 5 -16.82 35.59 -10.00
N PRO A 6 -16.34 34.43 -10.51
CA PRO A 6 -17.15 33.23 -10.72
C PRO A 6 -17.17 32.29 -9.51
N SER A 7 -18.19 31.42 -9.50
CA SER A 7 -18.35 30.27 -8.61
C SER A 7 -17.08 29.42 -8.54
N ARG A 8 -16.48 29.33 -7.35
CA ARG A 8 -15.44 28.33 -7.06
C ARG A 8 -16.14 27.00 -6.79
N LYS A 9 -16.38 26.21 -7.84
CA LYS A 9 -16.63 24.77 -7.67
C LYS A 9 -15.31 24.17 -7.18
N ILE A 10 -15.31 23.71 -5.93
CA ILE A 10 -14.27 22.83 -5.42
C ILE A 10 -14.50 21.50 -6.12
N CYS A 11 -13.78 21.24 -7.21
CA CYS A 11 -13.68 19.89 -7.75
C CYS A 11 -12.68 19.13 -6.87
N ASP A 12 -13.09 17.99 -6.33
CA ASP A 12 -12.18 17.01 -5.75
C ASP A 12 -11.01 16.75 -6.70
N MET A 13 -9.79 17.06 -6.28
CA MET A 13 -8.59 16.71 -7.02
C MET A 13 -8.22 15.25 -6.74
N HIS A 14 -9.01 14.33 -7.29
CA HIS A 14 -8.55 12.97 -7.50
C HIS A 14 -7.58 12.99 -8.70
N ALA A 15 -6.28 12.89 -8.43
CA ALA A 15 -5.29 12.68 -9.45
C ALA A 15 -5.17 11.17 -9.71
N SER A 16 -5.60 10.72 -10.90
CA SER A 16 -5.32 9.38 -11.38
C SER A 16 -3.94 9.36 -12.02
N ILE A 17 -3.04 8.54 -11.49
CA ILE A 17 -1.71 8.30 -12.07
C ILE A 17 -1.77 6.95 -12.79
N GLN A 18 -1.38 6.93 -14.07
CA GLN A 18 -1.19 5.69 -14.83
C GLN A 18 0.30 5.36 -14.84
N ILE A 19 0.65 4.16 -14.40
CA ILE A 19 2.03 3.65 -14.36
C ILE A 19 2.06 2.38 -15.21
N ASP A 20 2.85 2.38 -16.28
CA ASP A 20 3.11 1.19 -17.09
C ASP A 20 4.29 0.42 -16.46
N LEU A 21 4.03 -0.81 -16.03
CA LEU A 21 5.01 -1.70 -15.40
C LEU A 21 5.16 -2.96 -16.25
N ASP A 22 6.36 -3.24 -16.72
CA ASP A 22 6.71 -4.55 -17.27
C ASP A 22 6.79 -5.55 -16.12
N LEU A 23 5.67 -6.23 -15.87
CA LEU A 23 5.60 -7.22 -14.82
C LEU A 23 6.15 -8.55 -15.35
N PRO A 24 7.05 -9.20 -14.59
CA PRO A 24 7.38 -10.59 -14.86
C PRO A 24 6.07 -11.39 -14.80
N GLY A 25 5.78 -12.21 -15.81
CA GLY A 25 4.50 -12.94 -15.94
C GLY A 25 4.20 -13.94 -14.81
N ASP A 26 5.08 -14.05 -13.82
CA ASP A 26 4.85 -14.79 -12.60
C ASP A 26 4.22 -13.86 -11.54
N LEU A 27 2.90 -13.97 -11.42
CA LEU A 27 2.08 -13.28 -10.41
C LEU A 27 2.52 -13.59 -8.97
N ALA A 28 3.26 -14.69 -8.74
CA ALA A 28 3.82 -15.01 -7.42
C ALA A 28 4.85 -13.97 -6.92
N ARG A 29 5.35 -13.09 -7.80
CA ARG A 29 6.33 -12.05 -7.42
C ARG A 29 5.70 -10.84 -6.72
N PHE A 30 4.38 -10.72 -6.70
CA PHE A 30 3.66 -9.70 -5.92
C PHE A 30 3.44 -10.10 -4.46
N GLN A 31 4.53 -10.49 -3.80
CA GLN A 31 4.55 -10.86 -2.40
C GLN A 31 5.71 -10.16 -1.72
N LEU A 32 5.63 -10.01 -0.39
CA LEU A 32 6.77 -9.51 0.38
C LEU A 32 7.98 -10.42 0.16
N PRO A 33 9.18 -9.88 -0.13
CA PRO A 33 10.41 -10.66 -0.17
C PRO A 33 10.61 -11.41 1.15
N THR A 34 11.17 -12.62 1.10
CA THR A 34 11.26 -13.53 2.26
C THR A 34 11.77 -12.88 3.54
N GLY A 35 12.85 -12.10 3.47
CA GLY A 35 13.40 -11.41 4.65
C GLY A 35 12.48 -10.32 5.21
N VAL A 36 11.74 -9.63 4.35
CA VAL A 36 10.78 -8.60 4.73
C VAL A 36 9.53 -9.25 5.34
N ASN A 37 9.05 -10.35 4.75
CA ASN A 37 7.95 -11.13 5.30
C ASN A 37 8.29 -11.69 6.68
N ALA A 38 9.49 -12.26 6.85
CA ALA A 38 9.96 -12.77 8.14
C ALA A 38 9.96 -11.66 9.21
N ARG A 39 10.41 -10.46 8.85
CA ARG A 39 10.40 -9.31 9.76
C ARG A 39 8.98 -8.91 10.18
N LEU A 40 8.05 -8.85 9.23
CA LEU A 40 6.64 -8.59 9.53
C LEU A 40 6.08 -9.69 10.46
N THR A 41 6.34 -10.96 10.16
CA THR A 41 5.90 -12.08 11.00
C THR A 41 6.44 -11.97 12.42
N GLU A 42 7.71 -11.64 12.61
CA GLU A 42 8.29 -11.45 13.95
C GLU A 42 7.59 -10.36 14.77
N LEU A 43 7.21 -9.25 14.13
CA LEU A 43 6.53 -8.13 14.78
C LEU A 43 5.10 -8.52 15.20
N LEU A 44 4.35 -9.18 14.32
CA LEU A 44 3.00 -9.66 14.60
C LEU A 44 3.02 -10.74 15.69
N ASP A 45 3.99 -11.67 15.62
CA ASP A 45 4.20 -12.70 16.64
C ASP A 45 4.44 -12.12 18.03
N LYS A 46 5.19 -11.02 18.13
CA LYS A 46 5.40 -10.32 19.41
C LYS A 46 4.09 -9.76 19.94
N GLN A 47 3.27 -9.15 19.09
CA GLN A 47 1.95 -8.61 19.49
C GLN A 47 1.01 -9.73 19.94
N ASP A 48 0.95 -10.84 19.20
CA ASP A 48 0.11 -12.00 19.52
C ASP A 48 0.51 -12.66 20.84
N LYS A 49 1.81 -12.64 21.17
CA LYS A 49 2.34 -13.11 22.47
C LYS A 49 2.14 -12.09 23.61
N GLY A 50 1.55 -10.93 23.33
CA GLY A 50 1.32 -9.87 24.30
C GLY A 50 2.56 -9.07 24.68
N HIS A 51 3.65 -9.20 23.92
CA HIS A 51 4.84 -8.38 24.11
C HIS A 51 4.63 -7.00 23.49
N PRO A 52 4.78 -5.90 24.25
CA PRO A 52 4.58 -4.57 23.72
C PRO A 52 5.65 -4.24 22.68
N LEU A 53 5.21 -3.82 21.49
CA LEU A 53 6.09 -3.20 20.49
C LEU A 53 6.46 -1.78 20.94
N SER A 54 7.71 -1.40 20.70
CA SER A 54 8.12 0.00 20.74
C SER A 54 7.39 0.81 19.66
N GLU A 55 7.34 2.13 19.80
CA GLU A 55 6.72 3.01 18.79
C GLU A 55 7.33 2.84 17.39
N SER A 56 8.65 2.64 17.31
CA SER A 56 9.32 2.36 16.05
C SER A 56 8.89 1.02 15.44
N GLU A 57 8.75 -0.03 16.27
CA GLU A 57 8.30 -1.34 15.82
C GLU A 57 6.83 -1.33 15.38
N LYS A 58 5.97 -0.54 16.04
CA LYS A 58 4.58 -0.35 15.60
C LYS A 58 4.52 0.29 14.23
N SER A 59 5.26 1.38 14.02
CA SER A 59 5.31 2.06 12.73
C SER A 59 5.89 1.16 11.63
N GLU A 60 6.90 0.34 11.96
CA GLU A 60 7.43 -0.66 11.04
C GLU A 60 6.39 -1.72 10.67
N ALA A 61 5.69 -2.28 11.66
CA ALA A 61 4.65 -3.28 11.43
C ALA A 61 3.53 -2.73 10.56
N GLU A 62 3.04 -1.52 10.86
CA GLU A 62 1.98 -0.85 10.10
C GLU A 62 2.39 -0.63 8.63
N GLY A 63 3.58 -0.09 8.39
CA GLY A 63 4.10 0.10 7.03
C GLY A 63 4.32 -1.20 6.26
N LEU A 64 4.74 -2.27 6.95
CA LEU A 64 4.92 -3.59 6.34
C LEU A 64 3.58 -4.28 6.00
N VAL A 65 2.54 -4.09 6.82
CA VAL A 65 1.18 -4.54 6.52
C VAL A 65 0.62 -3.80 5.31
N ASP A 66 0.72 -2.47 5.29
CA ASP A 66 0.25 -1.65 4.16
C ASP A 66 0.92 -2.05 2.84
N LEU A 67 2.21 -2.37 2.88
CA LEU A 67 2.95 -2.86 1.73
C LEU A 67 2.46 -4.25 1.29
N ALA A 68 2.22 -5.17 2.23
CA ALA A 68 1.68 -6.49 1.92
C ALA A 68 0.31 -6.41 1.25
N ASP A 69 -0.57 -5.53 1.75
CA ASP A 69 -1.90 -5.30 1.19
C ASP A 69 -1.82 -4.70 -0.22
N THR A 70 -0.93 -3.73 -0.42
CA THR A 70 -0.70 -3.12 -1.74
C THR A 70 -0.22 -4.16 -2.76
N LEU A 71 0.77 -4.98 -2.39
CA LEU A 71 1.28 -6.04 -3.27
C LEU A 71 0.19 -7.08 -3.57
N SER A 72 -0.61 -7.46 -2.58
CA SER A 72 -1.75 -8.37 -2.76
C SER A 72 -2.78 -7.79 -3.74
N TYR A 73 -3.11 -6.49 -3.62
CA TYR A 73 -4.00 -5.81 -4.55
C TYR A 73 -3.45 -5.78 -5.98
N LEU A 74 -2.17 -5.46 -6.15
CA LEU A 74 -1.51 -5.46 -7.46
C LEU A 74 -1.48 -6.87 -8.07
N GLY A 75 -1.20 -7.90 -7.26
CA GLY A 75 -1.26 -9.30 -7.67
C GLY A 75 -2.65 -9.70 -8.17
N LEU A 76 -3.70 -9.33 -7.44
CA LEU A 76 -5.09 -9.56 -7.87
C LEU A 76 -5.44 -8.82 -9.17
N LYS A 77 -4.97 -7.59 -9.34
CA LYS A 77 -5.20 -6.82 -10.57
C LYS A 77 -4.49 -7.43 -11.76
N ALA A 78 -3.25 -7.85 -11.60
CA ALA A 78 -2.49 -8.52 -12.64
C ALA A 78 -3.11 -9.88 -13.02
N ALA A 79 -3.59 -10.65 -12.04
CA ALA A 79 -4.28 -11.92 -12.29
C ALA A 79 -5.58 -11.77 -13.09
N ASN A 80 -6.33 -10.68 -12.86
CA ASN A 80 -7.59 -10.39 -13.56
C ASN A 80 -7.41 -9.68 -14.92
N ALA A 81 -6.19 -9.24 -15.24
CA ALA A 81 -5.86 -8.61 -16.51
C ALA A 81 -5.36 -9.62 -17.58
N SER A 82 -5.16 -10.88 -17.17
CA SER A 82 -4.75 -12.02 -18.02
C SER A 82 -5.96 -12.82 -18.48
#